data_AF-A0A3B8MBN9-F1
#
_entry.id   AF-A0A3B8MBN9-F1
#
_cell.length_a   1.000
_cell.length_b   1.000
_cell.length_c   1.000
_cell.angle_alpha   90.00
_cell.angle_beta   90.00
_cell.angle_gamma   90.00
#
_symmetry.space_group_name_H-M   'P 1'
#
loop_
_entity.id
_entity.type
_entity.pdbx_description
1 polymer ?
#
loop_
_entity_poly.entity_id
_entity_poly.type
_entity_poly.pdbx_seq_one_letter_code
_entity_poly.pdbx_strand_id
1 'polypeptide(L)'
;MPVIRTSEGSMTAGNRPEWSGVTAAGVFRVSTEGGRFDCHYHDCNEYWLIYKGKAKVVTEGQAFYVKPGDIVCTMAGDEHDMTEIYEDLEAFYFEDTTPEGGRTGHLHKTPEKAEGHDVPALPLPSDFPE
;
A
#
# COMPACT_ATOMS: atom_id res chain seq x y z
N MET A 1 16.29 -11.59 -14.77
CA MET A 1 15.17 -11.39 -15.71
C MET A 1 14.69 -9.94 -15.57
N PRO A 2 14.61 -9.11 -16.62
CA PRO A 2 14.34 -7.68 -16.48
C PRO A 2 12.85 -7.34 -16.33
N VAL A 3 11.96 -8.32 -16.35
CA VAL A 3 10.50 -8.15 -16.25
C VAL A 3 9.98 -9.02 -15.13
N ILE A 4 9.24 -8.42 -14.20
CA ILE A 4 8.49 -9.13 -13.16
C ILE A 4 7.00 -9.05 -13.48
N ARG A 5 6.32 -10.20 -13.49
CA ARG A 5 4.87 -10.28 -13.72
C ARG A 5 4.15 -10.16 -12.38
N THR A 6 3.86 -8.94 -11.95
CA THR A 6 3.18 -8.69 -10.65
C THR A 6 1.76 -9.26 -10.58
N SER A 7 1.19 -9.64 -11.73
CA SER A 7 -0.04 -10.44 -11.81
C SER A 7 0.11 -11.88 -11.32
N GLU A 8 1.34 -12.41 -11.29
CA GLU A 8 1.66 -13.78 -10.86
C GLU A 8 2.28 -13.81 -9.45
N GLY A 9 2.85 -12.68 -9.01
CA GLY A 9 3.38 -12.51 -7.67
C GLY A 9 4.25 -11.25 -7.56
N SER A 10 4.43 -10.75 -6.33
CA SER A 10 5.22 -9.55 -6.09
C SER A 10 6.70 -9.74 -6.47
N MET A 11 7.32 -8.64 -6.87
CA MET A 11 8.77 -8.51 -6.88
C MET A 11 9.27 -8.55 -5.43
N THR A 12 10.32 -9.33 -5.20
CA THR A 12 11.00 -9.49 -3.90
C THR A 12 12.51 -9.56 -4.12
N ALA A 13 13.29 -9.56 -3.03
CA ALA A 13 14.73 -9.79 -3.10
C ALA A 13 15.13 -11.08 -3.85
N GLY A 14 14.28 -12.12 -3.83
CA GLY A 14 14.58 -13.41 -4.46
C GLY A 14 14.37 -13.47 -5.98
N ASN A 15 13.62 -12.54 -6.56
CA ASN A 15 13.30 -12.56 -8.00
C ASN A 15 13.62 -11.26 -8.75
N ARG A 16 13.93 -10.17 -8.04
CA ARG A 16 14.29 -8.89 -8.67
C ARG A 16 15.63 -8.94 -9.41
N PRO A 17 15.87 -8.05 -10.39
CA PRO A 17 17.19 -7.87 -10.98
C PRO A 17 18.25 -7.49 -9.91
N GLU A 18 19.48 -8.00 -10.07
CA GLU A 18 20.58 -7.75 -9.11
C GLU A 18 20.90 -6.27 -8.92
N TRP A 19 20.74 -5.47 -9.98
CA TRP A 19 20.99 -4.02 -9.95
C TRP A 19 19.88 -3.21 -9.27
N SER A 20 18.70 -3.80 -9.04
CA SER A 20 17.58 -3.09 -8.41
C SER A 20 17.86 -2.91 -6.92
N GLY A 21 17.58 -1.74 -6.35
CA GLY A 21 17.64 -1.55 -4.89
C GLY A 21 16.32 -1.88 -4.19
N VAL A 22 15.22 -1.95 -4.93
CA VAL A 22 13.84 -2.04 -4.41
C VAL A 22 13.67 -3.31 -3.57
N THR A 23 13.10 -3.18 -2.37
CA THR A 23 12.88 -4.32 -1.47
C THR A 23 11.76 -5.21 -1.96
N ALA A 24 10.60 -4.61 -2.25
CA ALA A 24 9.45 -5.29 -2.82
C ALA A 24 8.66 -4.35 -3.73
N ALA A 25 7.92 -4.91 -4.68
CA ALA A 25 6.94 -4.16 -5.46
C ALA A 25 5.86 -5.09 -5.98
N GLY A 26 4.65 -4.58 -6.17
CA GLY A 26 3.54 -5.42 -6.62
C GLY A 26 2.31 -4.62 -6.97
N VAL A 27 1.19 -5.34 -7.02
CA VAL A 27 -0.15 -4.75 -7.15
C VAL A 27 -0.97 -5.27 -5.98
N PHE A 28 -1.65 -4.38 -5.28
CA PHE A 28 -2.67 -4.75 -4.31
C PHE A 28 -4.05 -4.29 -4.77
N ARG A 29 -5.08 -4.93 -4.21
CA ARG A 29 -6.49 -4.66 -4.55
C ARG A 29 -7.33 -4.67 -3.30
N VAL A 30 -8.28 -3.75 -3.21
CA VAL A 30 -9.29 -3.72 -2.15
C VAL A 30 -10.67 -3.65 -2.80
N SER A 31 -11.47 -4.69 -2.57
CA SER A 31 -12.80 -4.86 -3.17
C SER A 31 -13.87 -4.17 -2.32
N THR A 32 -14.85 -3.55 -2.97
CA THR A 32 -16.06 -3.05 -2.30
C THR A 32 -16.90 -4.18 -1.69
N GLU A 33 -16.66 -5.43 -2.10
CA GLU A 33 -17.24 -6.63 -1.52
C GLU A 33 -16.24 -7.31 -0.58
N GLY A 34 -16.32 -6.99 0.72
CA GLY A 34 -15.53 -7.66 1.77
C GLY A 34 -14.04 -7.36 1.76
N GLY A 35 -13.63 -6.17 1.27
CA GLY A 35 -12.25 -5.71 1.29
C GLY A 35 -11.67 -5.69 2.70
N ARG A 36 -10.40 -6.11 2.82
CA ARG A 36 -9.64 -6.09 4.07
C ARG A 36 -8.26 -5.49 3.84
N PHE A 37 -7.73 -4.86 4.88
CA PHE A 37 -6.40 -4.26 4.89
C PHE A 37 -5.82 -4.29 6.30
N ASP A 38 -4.50 -4.29 6.43
CA ASP A 38 -3.82 -4.19 7.71
C ASP A 38 -3.03 -2.88 7.82
N CYS A 39 -3.16 -2.20 8.95
CA CYS A 39 -2.39 -1.00 9.25
C CYS A 39 -0.96 -1.41 9.63
N HIS A 40 0.02 -1.04 8.82
CA HIS A 40 1.40 -1.46 8.98
C HIS A 40 2.39 -0.34 8.68
N TYR A 41 3.67 -0.62 8.94
CA TYR A 41 4.80 0.24 8.59
C TYR A 41 5.96 -0.61 8.06
N HIS A 42 6.96 0.06 7.48
CA HIS A 42 8.20 -0.57 7.02
C HIS A 42 9.41 0.16 7.58
N ASP A 43 10.57 -0.51 7.64
CA ASP A 43 11.85 0.14 7.96
C ASP A 43 12.45 0.88 6.73
N CYS A 44 11.68 1.04 5.65
CA CYS A 44 11.98 1.81 4.43
C CYS A 44 10.76 2.64 4.00
N ASN A 45 10.95 3.58 3.07
CA ASN A 45 9.83 4.32 2.49
C ASN A 45 8.98 3.41 1.59
N GLU A 46 7.70 3.72 1.47
CA GLU A 46 6.80 3.02 0.54
C GLU A 46 6.00 4.03 -0.29
N TYR A 47 5.72 3.65 -1.52
CA TYR A 47 4.90 4.42 -2.44
C TYR A 47 3.75 3.57 -2.96
N TRP A 48 2.52 4.10 -2.93
CA TRP A 48 1.37 3.53 -3.61
C TRP A 48 0.97 4.40 -4.79
N LEU A 49 1.02 3.85 -6.00
CA LEU A 49 0.64 4.52 -7.23
C LEU A 49 -0.78 4.07 -7.60
N ILE A 50 -1.75 4.90 -7.27
CA ILE A 50 -3.17 4.58 -7.45
C ILE A 50 -3.50 4.71 -8.94
N TYR A 51 -4.01 3.62 -9.55
CA TYR A 51 -4.38 3.62 -10.98
C TYR A 51 -5.84 3.30 -11.22
N LYS A 52 -6.58 2.86 -10.19
CA LYS A 52 -8.03 2.60 -10.26
C LYS A 52 -8.68 2.77 -8.90
N GLY A 53 -9.91 3.27 -8.90
CA GLY A 53 -10.77 3.39 -7.73
C GLY A 53 -10.51 4.64 -6.91
N LYS A 54 -11.24 4.77 -5.80
CA LYS A 54 -11.16 5.90 -4.88
C LYS A 54 -11.20 5.40 -3.45
N ALA A 55 -10.36 5.97 -2.60
CA ALA A 55 -10.24 5.56 -1.21
C ALA A 55 -9.95 6.77 -0.29
N LYS A 56 -10.09 6.53 1.00
CA LYS A 56 -9.43 7.32 2.04
C LYS A 56 -8.32 6.48 2.67
N VAL A 57 -7.12 7.03 2.67
CA VAL A 57 -5.93 6.42 3.27
C VAL A 57 -5.46 7.25 4.45
N VAL A 58 -4.74 6.62 5.36
CA VAL A 58 -4.01 7.31 6.43
C VAL A 58 -2.52 7.06 6.22
N THR A 59 -1.70 8.09 6.33
CA THR A 59 -0.24 7.98 6.38
C THR A 59 0.31 9.17 7.17
N GLU A 60 1.42 8.99 7.88
CA GLU A 60 2.03 10.03 8.72
C GLU A 60 1.03 10.69 9.70
N GLY A 61 0.07 9.90 10.20
CA GLY A 61 -0.99 10.34 11.10
C GLY A 61 -2.06 11.26 10.48
N GLN A 62 -2.07 11.42 9.16
CA GLN A 62 -3.01 12.27 8.42
C GLN A 62 -3.84 11.46 7.43
N ALA A 63 -5.09 11.88 7.22
CA ALA A 63 -6.02 11.22 6.31
C ALA A 63 -6.11 11.97 4.98
N PHE A 64 -6.10 11.23 3.88
CA PHE A 64 -6.15 11.78 2.51
C PHE A 64 -7.14 11.00 1.65
N TYR A 65 -7.87 11.72 0.79
CA TYR A 65 -8.59 11.11 -0.33
C TYR A 65 -7.63 10.83 -1.47
N VAL A 66 -7.74 9.66 -2.10
CA VAL A 66 -6.89 9.25 -3.22
C VAL A 66 -7.71 8.69 -4.36
N LYS A 67 -7.27 8.96 -5.59
CA LYS A 67 -7.91 8.54 -6.86
C LYS A 67 -6.84 8.19 -7.91
N PRO A 68 -7.24 7.75 -9.13
CA PRO A 68 -6.28 7.41 -10.17
C PRO A 68 -5.37 8.61 -10.52
N GLY A 69 -4.07 8.37 -10.53
CA GLY A 69 -3.04 9.39 -10.77
C GLY A 69 -2.35 9.90 -9.50
N ASP A 70 -2.91 9.63 -8.33
CA ASP A 70 -2.28 10.00 -7.06
C ASP A 70 -1.18 9.01 -6.66
N ILE A 71 -0.18 9.54 -5.94
CA ILE A 71 0.88 8.75 -5.31
C ILE A 71 0.83 8.99 -3.81
N VAL A 72 0.55 7.94 -3.04
CA VAL A 72 0.73 7.96 -1.58
C VAL A 72 2.20 7.72 -1.31
N CYS A 73 2.85 8.64 -0.60
CA CYS A 73 4.23 8.49 -0.17
C CYS A 73 4.22 8.34 1.34
N THR A 74 4.80 7.27 1.86
CA THR A 74 4.91 7.02 3.30
C THR A 74 6.37 6.93 3.71
N MET A 75 6.74 7.72 4.72
CA MET A 75 8.06 7.65 5.33
C MET A 75 8.30 6.33 6.08
N ALA A 76 9.55 5.89 6.11
CA ALA A 76 9.98 4.77 6.93
C ALA A 76 9.60 4.96 8.41
N GLY A 77 9.05 3.91 9.02
CA GLY A 77 8.58 3.90 10.42
C GLY A 77 7.17 4.47 10.63
N ASP A 78 6.60 5.16 9.64
CA ASP A 78 5.22 5.65 9.72
C ASP A 78 4.22 4.59 9.31
N GLU A 79 3.15 4.50 10.10
CA GLU A 79 2.05 3.61 9.80
C GLU A 79 1.20 4.21 8.69
N HIS A 80 0.78 3.33 7.78
CA HIS A 80 -0.16 3.67 6.74
C HIS A 80 -1.24 2.61 6.64
N ASP A 81 -2.39 3.04 6.14
CA ASP A 81 -3.62 2.26 6.19
C ASP A 81 -4.63 2.70 5.14
N MET A 82 -5.59 1.84 4.85
CA MET A 82 -6.75 2.12 4.00
C MET A 82 -8.02 2.02 4.82
N THR A 83 -8.57 3.16 5.22
CA THR A 83 -9.67 3.20 6.19
C THR A 83 -11.04 3.12 5.53
N GLU A 84 -11.17 3.56 4.27
CA GLU A 84 -12.44 3.57 3.52
C GLU A 84 -12.17 3.40 2.02
N ILE A 85 -13.07 2.73 1.29
CA ILE A 85 -13.09 2.74 -0.18
C ILE A 85 -14.46 3.19 -0.70
N TYR A 86 -14.48 3.79 -1.88
CA TYR A 86 -15.70 4.29 -2.52
C TYR A 86 -15.96 3.61 -3.88
N GLU A 87 -14.93 2.98 -4.44
CA GLU A 87 -14.92 2.19 -5.66
C GLU A 87 -13.87 1.07 -5.46
N ASP A 88 -13.95 -0.03 -6.23
CA ASP A 88 -12.88 -1.05 -6.20
C ASP A 88 -11.52 -0.42 -6.50
N LEU A 89 -10.58 -0.56 -5.57
CA LEU A 89 -9.29 0.07 -5.65
C LEU A 89 -8.23 -0.90 -6.18
N GLU A 90 -7.39 -0.42 -7.08
CA GLU A 90 -6.13 -1.09 -7.44
C GLU A 90 -4.98 -0.09 -7.51
N ALA A 91 -3.83 -0.50 -7.00
CA ALA A 91 -2.62 0.31 -6.99
C ALA A 91 -1.38 -0.55 -7.19
N PHE A 92 -0.36 0.04 -7.82
CA PHE A 92 0.99 -0.49 -7.69
C PHE A 92 1.56 -0.03 -6.36
N TYR A 93 2.37 -0.86 -5.72
CA TYR A 93 3.19 -0.44 -4.60
C TYR A 93 4.66 -0.74 -4.88
N PHE A 94 5.56 0.03 -4.27
CA PHE A 94 6.92 -0.42 -4.07
C PHE A 94 7.49 0.08 -2.73
N GLU A 95 8.18 -0.83 -2.06
CA GLU A 95 8.99 -0.59 -0.87
C GLU A 95 10.41 -0.26 -1.34
N ASP A 96 10.91 0.90 -0.94
CA ASP A 96 12.26 1.36 -1.29
C ASP A 96 13.34 0.44 -0.68
N THR A 97 14.62 0.72 -0.95
CA THR A 97 15.72 -0.05 -0.36
C THR A 97 15.66 -0.04 1.16
N THR A 98 15.48 -1.23 1.74
CA THR A 98 15.58 -1.43 3.18
C THR A 98 17.04 -1.23 3.61
N PRO A 99 17.31 -0.38 4.62
CA PRO A 99 18.67 -0.15 5.10
C PRO A 99 19.27 -1.42 5.70
N GLU A 100 20.61 -1.46 5.77
CA GLU A 100 21.31 -2.59 6.41
C GLU A 100 20.81 -2.79 7.85
N GLY A 101 20.42 -4.02 8.17
CA GLY A 101 19.84 -4.38 9.47
C GLY A 101 18.35 -4.04 9.64
N GLY A 102 17.70 -3.41 8.66
CA GLY A 102 16.26 -3.19 8.63
C GLY A 102 15.46 -4.46 8.39
N ARG A 103 14.20 -4.46 8.81
CA ARG A 103 13.26 -5.56 8.63
C ARG A 103 12.41 -5.31 7.38
N THR A 104 12.03 -6.40 6.71
CA THR A 104 11.22 -6.40 5.48
C THR A 104 9.83 -6.97 5.71
N GLY A 105 8.87 -6.61 4.86
CA GLY A 105 7.47 -7.02 4.98
C GLY A 105 6.71 -6.17 6.01
N HIS A 106 5.41 -6.43 6.15
CA HIS A 106 4.54 -5.62 7.00
C HIS A 106 4.95 -5.74 8.48
N LEU A 107 5.27 -4.61 9.10
CA LEU A 107 5.54 -4.50 10.52
C LEU A 107 4.35 -3.84 11.22
N HIS A 108 4.03 -4.30 12.43
CA HIS A 108 2.85 -3.84 13.17
C HIS A 108 3.24 -3.33 14.55
N LYS A 109 2.64 -2.23 15.00
CA LYS A 109 2.87 -1.72 16.36
C LYS A 109 2.12 -2.53 17.43
N THR A 110 1.06 -3.23 17.06
CA THR A 110 0.30 -4.12 17.97
C THR A 110 -0.14 -5.39 17.24
N PRO A 111 -0.42 -6.50 17.96
CA PRO A 111 -0.94 -7.72 17.36
C PRO A 111 -2.29 -7.52 16.65
N GLU A 112 -3.17 -6.68 17.18
CA GLU A 112 -4.49 -6.41 16.61
C GLU A 112 -4.38 -5.77 15.22
N LYS A 113 -3.38 -4.90 15.01
CA LYS A 113 -3.11 -4.33 13.68
C LYS A 113 -2.65 -5.39 12.68
N ALA A 114 -1.94 -6.43 13.13
CA ALA A 114 -1.50 -7.53 12.28
C ALA A 114 -2.64 -8.46 11.84
N GLU A 115 -3.77 -8.46 12.54
CA GLU A 115 -4.96 -9.24 12.14
C GLU A 115 -5.66 -8.64 10.91
N GLY A 116 -5.41 -7.35 10.64
CA GLY A 116 -6.11 -6.55 9.65
C GLY A 116 -7.57 -6.30 10.01
N HIS A 117 -8.20 -5.36 9.32
CA HIS A 117 -9.59 -5.00 9.54
C HIS A 117 -10.36 -5.01 8.21
N ASP A 118 -11.68 -4.96 8.32
CA ASP A 118 -12.55 -4.71 7.17
C ASP A 118 -12.39 -3.26 6.73
N VAL A 119 -12.28 -3.04 5.42
CA VAL A 119 -12.29 -1.71 4.82
C VAL A 119 -13.71 -1.43 4.34
N PRO A 120 -14.47 -0.56 5.01
CA PRO A 120 -15.85 -0.29 4.64
C PRO A 120 -15.93 0.32 3.24
N ALA A 121 -16.84 -0.22 2.43
CA ALA A 121 -17.28 0.38 1.18
C ALA A 121 -18.39 1.40 1.46
N LEU A 122 -18.14 2.67 1.17
CA LEU A 122 -19.06 3.77 1.45
C LEU A 122 -19.46 4.51 0.16
N PRO A 123 -20.60 5.23 0.14
CA PRO A 123 -20.91 6.14 -0.94
C PRO A 123 -19.84 7.23 -1.08
N LEU A 124 -19.55 7.65 -2.32
CA LEU A 124 -18.58 8.71 -2.58
C LEU A 124 -19.01 10.02 -1.88
N PRO A 125 -18.15 10.61 -1.02
CA PRO A 125 -18.45 11.87 -0.35
C PRO A 125 -18.62 13.03 -1.34
N SER A 126 -19.51 13.98 -1.02
CA SER A 126 -19.75 15.16 -1.87
C SER A 126 -18.57 16.13 -1.93
N ASP A 127 -17.65 16.04 -0.98
CA ASP A 127 -16.43 16.84 -0.86
C ASP A 127 -15.17 16.09 -1.37
N PHE A 128 -15.34 14.94 -2.02
CA PHE A 128 -14.23 14.21 -2.62
C PHE A 128 -13.57 15.08 -3.72
N PRO A 129 -12.23 15.27 -3.70
CA PRO A 129 -11.56 16.17 -4.61
C PRO A 129 -11.63 15.70 -6.08
N GLU A 130 -12.06 16.62 -6.97
CA GLU A 130 -12.13 16.42 -8.44
C GLU A 130 -10.81 16.02 -9.07
#